data_AF-A0A397DGR8-F1
#
_entry.id   AF-A0A397DGR8-F1
#
_cell.length_a   1.000
_cell.length_b   1.000
_cell.length_c   1.000
_cell.angle_alpha   90.00
_cell.angle_beta   90.00
_cell.angle_gamma   90.00
#
_symmetry.space_group_name_H-M   'P 1'
#
loop_
_entity.id
_entity.type
_entity.pdbx_description
1 polymer ?
#
loop_
_entity_poly.entity_id
_entity_poly.type
_entity_poly.pdbx_seq_one_letter_code
_entity_poly.pdbx_strand_id
1 'polypeptide(L)'
;MGQQPSSSRDSFGIVPSEPPANADKRLPPQHVNVDDPPSRKERLAVCAPILSAIRPWLFVAGHGVVWPKQSHYLINLASEVPFLEDNPPPPHIHSVLTLALRDGATQEILPFLPRVLETVQTQANVIVMCQQGVSRSCATAIAILMCRESMSYASAFADVKAARDVCSPNAGFICQLMELHAQRQDQAKRPRVYRFVPHALHDLATNVLKPCWLTPHARIHATPAQVRRRSNGIYVYSESPSTVFLWRGQDATDANVASATTEVHLWYLHLWGETTMPSVIMEREGAESAAFLSFVQPAALDDATIDFDDVSWTEPPRTRQVEDDLAPSDGLLDSSRKPQLRVIESVDDESWELLQEYDSSDLVPNQVGWLHVPGDRDYIWLGKACNSSWTYDSKPRPKAKATADDNVDLNTLGPILLSSDDITLIRRDREQQLNKQREYQRKHKEEEKRKRDAMAKRVQDEVVNKLVRSEVMFTLLQEHKENNKLGLSSSSR
;
A
#
# COMPACT_ATOMS: atom_id res chain seq x y z
N MET A 1 -79.54 23.47 -16.33
CA MET A 1 -79.74 23.53 -14.86
C MET A 1 -78.35 23.32 -14.26
N GLY A 2 -77.67 24.26 -13.59
CA GLY A 2 -78.13 25.35 -12.72
C GLY A 2 -78.32 24.78 -11.30
N GLN A 3 -77.68 25.25 -10.21
CA GLN A 3 -76.80 26.42 -9.99
C GLN A 3 -75.75 26.13 -8.86
N GLN A 4 -74.73 26.98 -8.74
CA GLN A 4 -73.95 27.28 -7.50
C GLN A 4 -74.46 28.64 -6.91
N PRO A 5 -73.87 29.27 -5.86
CA PRO A 5 -73.15 28.83 -4.65
C PRO A 5 -73.75 29.46 -3.35
N SER A 6 -73.08 29.38 -2.18
CA SER A 6 -73.19 30.43 -1.14
C SER A 6 -71.95 30.52 -0.24
N SER A 7 -71.64 31.73 0.24
CA SER A 7 -70.41 32.09 0.99
C SER A 7 -70.64 33.26 1.96
N SER A 8 -70.09 33.19 3.18
CA SER A 8 -69.71 34.35 4.04
C SER A 8 -69.15 33.81 5.37
N ARG A 9 -67.93 34.13 5.83
CA ARG A 9 -67.35 35.43 6.25
C ARG A 9 -67.90 35.98 7.57
N ASP A 10 -67.01 36.17 8.54
CA ASP A 10 -66.24 37.42 8.73
C ASP A 10 -65.06 37.12 9.71
N SER A 11 -64.28 38.04 10.31
CA SER A 11 -63.55 39.28 9.92
C SER A 11 -63.16 40.05 11.21
N PHE A 12 -62.19 40.98 11.13
CA PHE A 12 -61.68 41.84 12.24
C PHE A 12 -60.92 41.08 13.37
N GLY A 13 -59.81 41.49 14.00
CA GLY A 13 -58.85 42.62 13.88
C GLY A 13 -58.06 42.76 15.21
N ILE A 14 -56.87 43.39 15.37
CA ILE A 14 -55.89 44.04 14.47
C ILE A 14 -54.49 44.08 15.18
N VAL A 15 -53.39 44.33 14.45
CA VAL A 15 -51.96 44.41 14.90
C VAL A 15 -51.56 45.84 15.41
N PRO A 16 -50.37 46.15 16.02
CA PRO A 16 -49.09 45.38 16.09
C PRO A 16 -48.27 45.43 17.43
N SER A 17 -47.16 44.66 17.51
CA SER A 17 -45.82 45.12 17.98
C SER A 17 -44.71 44.04 17.87
N GLU A 18 -43.51 44.44 17.44
CA GLU A 18 -42.23 43.70 17.42
C GLU A 18 -41.18 44.53 18.20
N PRO A 19 -39.97 44.01 18.53
CA PRO A 19 -39.58 42.66 18.96
C PRO A 19 -38.78 42.73 20.30
N PRO A 20 -38.07 41.66 20.73
CA PRO A 20 -36.62 41.64 20.40
C PRO A 20 -35.97 40.25 20.14
N ALA A 21 -35.15 40.24 19.09
CA ALA A 21 -33.80 39.64 18.96
C ALA A 21 -33.46 38.20 19.42
N ASN A 22 -32.84 37.48 18.47
CA ASN A 22 -31.83 36.42 18.60
C ASN A 22 -32.24 35.04 19.16
N ALA A 23 -31.86 33.91 18.54
CA ALA A 23 -31.14 33.73 17.28
C ALA A 23 -31.53 32.43 16.57
N ASP A 24 -31.71 32.53 15.25
CA ASP A 24 -31.72 31.40 14.32
C ASP A 24 -30.42 30.58 14.51
N LYS A 25 -30.52 29.34 15.01
CA LYS A 25 -29.56 28.30 14.62
C LYS A 25 -29.92 27.79 13.23
N ARG A 26 -29.74 28.66 12.22
CA ARG A 26 -29.50 28.16 10.87
C ARG A 26 -28.24 27.31 10.97
N LEU A 27 -28.39 26.00 10.74
CA LEU A 27 -27.27 25.21 10.28
C LEU A 27 -26.70 25.96 9.06
N PRO A 28 -25.37 26.19 8.99
CA PRO A 28 -24.81 26.81 7.80
C PRO A 28 -25.22 25.97 6.60
N PRO A 29 -25.52 26.59 5.43
CA PRO A 29 -25.70 25.79 4.22
C PRO A 29 -24.43 24.96 4.07
N GLN A 30 -24.59 23.63 4.04
CA GLN A 30 -23.51 22.75 3.65
C GLN A 30 -23.19 23.11 2.21
N HIS A 31 -22.17 23.94 2.04
CA HIS A 31 -21.48 24.09 0.77
C HIS A 31 -20.87 22.72 0.48
N VAL A 32 -21.63 21.90 -0.24
CA VAL A 32 -21.05 20.81 -1.03
C VAL A 32 -20.24 21.51 -2.10
N ASN A 33 -18.97 21.75 -1.81
CA ASN A 33 -18.01 22.14 -2.84
C ASN A 33 -18.00 20.99 -3.85
N VAL A 34 -18.40 21.29 -5.07
CA VAL A 34 -18.41 20.30 -6.18
C VAL A 34 -16.97 19.90 -6.57
N ASP A 35 -15.98 20.59 -6.00
CA ASP A 35 -14.54 20.38 -6.17
C ASP A 35 -13.86 19.58 -5.04
N ASP A 36 -14.58 19.19 -3.96
CA ASP A 36 -13.99 18.37 -2.90
C ASP A 36 -13.84 16.91 -3.38
N PRO A 37 -12.67 16.25 -3.20
CA PRO A 37 -12.45 14.89 -3.68
C PRO A 37 -13.32 13.87 -2.91
N PRO A 38 -13.93 12.88 -3.60
CA PRO A 38 -14.89 11.98 -2.98
C PRO A 38 -14.26 11.11 -1.88
N SER A 39 -15.00 10.95 -0.79
CA SER A 39 -14.55 10.18 0.37
C SER A 39 -14.23 8.72 0.00
N ARG A 40 -13.42 8.05 0.82
CA ARG A 40 -13.10 6.62 0.66
C ARG A 40 -14.38 5.77 0.56
N LYS A 41 -15.38 6.06 1.41
CA LYS A 41 -16.66 5.36 1.45
C LYS A 41 -17.46 5.53 0.16
N GLU A 42 -17.52 6.74 -0.40
CA GLU A 42 -18.21 7.01 -1.66
C GLU A 42 -17.52 6.33 -2.84
N ARG A 43 -16.18 6.41 -2.94
CA ARG A 43 -15.40 5.70 -3.97
C ARG A 43 -15.63 4.19 -3.91
N LEU A 44 -15.65 3.61 -2.70
CA LEU A 44 -15.98 2.19 -2.49
C LEU A 44 -17.40 1.84 -2.93
N ALA A 45 -18.40 2.64 -2.55
CA ALA A 45 -19.79 2.42 -2.95
C ALA A 45 -19.98 2.50 -4.48
N VAL A 46 -19.32 3.45 -5.16
CA VAL A 46 -19.34 3.58 -6.62
C VAL A 46 -18.63 2.40 -7.30
N CYS A 47 -17.51 1.91 -6.76
CA CYS A 47 -16.75 0.81 -7.35
C CYS A 47 -17.24 -0.61 -6.98
N ALA A 48 -18.11 -0.75 -5.97
CA ALA A 48 -18.66 -2.03 -5.53
C ALA A 48 -19.38 -2.80 -6.66
N PRO A 49 -20.33 -2.22 -7.43
CA PRO A 49 -21.00 -2.91 -8.52
C PRO A 49 -20.13 -3.15 -9.77
N ILE A 50 -18.94 -2.53 -9.85
CA ILE A 50 -18.15 -2.49 -11.09
C ILE A 50 -17.26 -3.73 -11.20
N LEU A 51 -17.42 -4.47 -12.31
CA LEU A 51 -16.46 -5.45 -12.80
C LEU A 51 -15.37 -4.71 -13.61
N SER A 52 -14.22 -4.48 -13.00
CA SER A 52 -13.12 -3.71 -13.62
C SER A 52 -12.34 -4.57 -14.61
N ALA A 53 -12.44 -4.28 -15.91
CA ALA A 53 -11.65 -4.95 -16.95
C ALA A 53 -10.22 -4.39 -16.98
N ILE A 54 -9.24 -5.18 -16.55
CA ILE A 54 -7.81 -4.83 -16.58
C ILE A 54 -7.20 -5.15 -17.95
N ARG A 55 -7.67 -6.27 -18.53
CA ARG A 55 -7.40 -6.76 -19.89
C ARG A 55 -8.69 -7.41 -20.41
N PRO A 56 -8.84 -7.65 -21.73
CA PRO A 56 -10.00 -8.39 -22.25
C PRO A 56 -10.20 -9.79 -21.64
N TRP A 57 -9.16 -10.37 -21.02
CA TRP A 57 -9.16 -11.68 -20.38
C TRP A 57 -9.03 -11.63 -18.85
N LEU A 58 -8.86 -10.45 -18.23
CA LEU A 58 -8.61 -10.28 -16.79
C LEU A 58 -9.48 -9.19 -16.19
N PHE A 59 -10.26 -9.56 -15.18
CA PHE A 59 -11.21 -8.69 -14.50
C PHE A 59 -10.98 -8.70 -12.98
N VAL A 60 -11.24 -7.57 -12.31
CA VAL A 60 -11.13 -7.42 -10.85
C VAL A 60 -12.46 -6.97 -10.26
N ALA A 61 -12.87 -7.61 -9.16
CA ALA A 61 -14.16 -7.39 -8.50
C ALA A 61 -14.10 -7.48 -6.97
N GLY A 62 -15.16 -6.99 -6.33
CA GLY A 62 -15.55 -7.27 -4.95
C GLY A 62 -16.83 -8.12 -4.87
N HIS A 63 -17.31 -8.49 -3.68
CA HIS A 63 -18.55 -9.27 -3.51
C HIS A 63 -19.82 -8.53 -3.96
N GLY A 64 -19.80 -7.19 -3.97
CA GLY A 64 -20.91 -6.35 -4.45
C GLY A 64 -21.03 -6.20 -5.97
N VAL A 65 -20.24 -6.96 -6.76
CA VAL A 65 -20.15 -6.80 -8.22
C VAL A 65 -21.46 -7.19 -8.93
N VAL A 66 -21.86 -6.42 -9.94
CA VAL A 66 -22.92 -6.84 -10.87
C VAL A 66 -22.33 -7.90 -11.80
N TRP A 67 -22.73 -9.16 -11.59
CA TRP A 67 -22.19 -10.29 -12.35
C TRP A 67 -22.40 -10.13 -13.87
N PRO A 68 -21.39 -10.44 -14.70
CA PRO A 68 -21.50 -10.34 -16.14
C PRO A 68 -22.49 -11.40 -16.68
N LYS A 69 -23.16 -11.11 -17.79
CA LYS A 69 -24.11 -12.06 -18.43
C LYS A 69 -23.43 -13.22 -19.17
N GLN A 70 -22.13 -13.10 -19.45
CA GLN A 70 -21.34 -14.09 -20.18
C GLN A 70 -20.59 -14.99 -19.19
N SER A 71 -20.27 -16.22 -19.59
CA SER A 71 -19.47 -17.12 -18.77
C SER A 71 -18.08 -16.56 -18.47
N HIS A 72 -17.67 -16.66 -17.21
CA HIS A 72 -16.36 -16.26 -16.71
C HIS A 72 -15.85 -17.33 -15.74
N TYR A 73 -14.54 -17.38 -15.54
CA TYR A 73 -13.92 -18.25 -14.53
C TYR A 73 -13.51 -17.42 -13.32
N LEU A 74 -13.77 -17.91 -12.12
CA LEU A 74 -13.61 -17.16 -10.88
C LEU A 74 -12.45 -17.69 -10.03
N ILE A 75 -11.53 -16.79 -9.72
CA ILE A 75 -10.53 -16.91 -8.66
C ILE A 75 -11.04 -16.10 -7.45
N ASN A 76 -11.53 -16.79 -6.42
CA ASN A 76 -11.92 -16.17 -5.15
C ASN A 76 -10.74 -16.20 -4.17
N LEU A 77 -10.28 -15.02 -3.73
CA LEU A 77 -9.18 -14.84 -2.77
C LEU A 77 -9.64 -14.53 -1.34
N ALA A 78 -10.94 -14.57 -1.09
CA ALA A 78 -11.55 -14.27 0.21
C ALA A 78 -12.56 -15.35 0.60
N SER A 79 -12.21 -16.64 0.43
CA SER A 79 -13.14 -17.75 0.67
C SER A 79 -13.56 -17.93 2.12
N GLU A 80 -12.85 -17.29 3.05
CA GLU A 80 -13.25 -17.17 4.46
C GLU A 80 -14.43 -16.23 4.69
N VAL A 81 -14.77 -15.37 3.71
CA VAL A 81 -15.91 -14.46 3.72
C VAL A 81 -16.98 -15.02 2.78
N PRO A 82 -18.23 -15.25 3.24
CA PRO A 82 -19.30 -15.65 2.35
C PRO A 82 -19.64 -14.55 1.33
N PHE A 83 -20.25 -14.96 0.21
CA PHE A 83 -20.89 -14.00 -0.68
C PHE A 83 -22.09 -13.35 0.01
N LEU A 84 -22.46 -12.15 -0.45
CA LEU A 84 -23.69 -11.50 -0.01
C LEU A 84 -24.88 -12.38 -0.39
N GLU A 85 -25.85 -12.54 0.52
CA GLU A 85 -27.00 -13.46 0.32
C GLU A 85 -27.83 -13.11 -0.92
N ASP A 86 -27.88 -11.83 -1.28
CA ASP A 86 -28.58 -11.28 -2.43
C ASP A 86 -27.74 -11.23 -3.72
N ASN A 87 -26.43 -11.51 -3.65
CA ASN A 87 -25.51 -11.47 -4.80
C ASN A 87 -24.54 -12.68 -4.90
N PRO A 88 -25.00 -13.94 -4.78
CA PRO A 88 -24.15 -15.12 -4.99
C PRO A 88 -23.67 -15.23 -6.46
N PRO A 89 -22.52 -15.88 -6.74
CA PRO A 89 -22.08 -16.15 -8.09
C PRO A 89 -23.12 -16.98 -8.87
N PRO A 90 -23.63 -16.50 -10.01
CA PRO A 90 -24.61 -17.25 -10.81
C PRO A 90 -23.97 -18.44 -11.55
N PRO A 91 -24.76 -19.42 -12.04
CA PRO A 91 -24.24 -20.72 -12.52
C PRO A 91 -23.24 -20.68 -13.68
N HIS A 92 -23.20 -19.59 -14.46
CA HIS A 92 -22.24 -19.38 -15.54
C HIS A 92 -20.90 -18.76 -15.08
N ILE A 93 -20.76 -18.47 -13.78
CA ILE A 93 -19.50 -18.05 -13.15
C ILE A 93 -18.85 -19.27 -12.51
N HIS A 94 -17.85 -19.82 -13.20
CA HIS A 94 -17.24 -21.09 -12.84
C HIS A 94 -16.09 -20.87 -11.84
N SER A 95 -16.30 -21.15 -10.56
CA SER A 95 -15.22 -21.13 -9.57
C SER A 95 -14.17 -22.19 -9.92
N VAL A 96 -12.93 -21.75 -10.12
CA VAL A 96 -11.77 -22.59 -10.51
C VAL A 96 -10.66 -22.59 -9.48
N LEU A 97 -10.53 -21.51 -8.70
CA LEU A 97 -9.57 -21.41 -7.62
C LEU A 97 -10.22 -20.61 -6.48
N THR A 98 -10.15 -21.16 -5.27
CA THR A 98 -10.77 -20.60 -4.07
C THR A 98 -9.75 -20.68 -2.94
N LEU A 99 -9.40 -19.52 -2.35
CA LEU A 99 -8.32 -19.36 -1.39
C LEU A 99 -8.79 -18.47 -0.22
N ALA A 100 -8.42 -18.84 1.00
CA ALA A 100 -8.82 -18.15 2.23
C ALA A 100 -7.81 -17.05 2.64
N LEU A 101 -7.39 -16.18 1.71
CA LEU A 101 -6.30 -15.22 1.97
C LEU A 101 -6.81 -14.05 2.83
N ARG A 102 -6.17 -13.76 3.96
CA ARG A 102 -6.54 -12.60 4.81
C ARG A 102 -6.02 -11.28 4.23
N ASP A 103 -6.71 -10.17 4.43
CA ASP A 103 -6.23 -8.84 4.01
C ASP A 103 -5.30 -8.16 5.04
N GLY A 104 -4.40 -8.94 5.65
CA GLY A 104 -3.45 -8.46 6.64
C GLY A 104 -2.05 -8.27 6.06
N ALA A 105 -1.27 -7.33 6.63
CA ALA A 105 0.11 -7.08 6.21
C ALA A 105 1.06 -8.29 6.36
N THR A 106 0.67 -9.31 7.14
CA THR A 106 1.40 -10.57 7.33
C THR A 106 0.94 -11.71 6.41
N GLN A 107 -0.13 -11.53 5.62
CA GLN A 107 -0.55 -12.55 4.64
C GLN A 107 0.45 -12.57 3.49
N GLU A 108 0.92 -13.76 3.13
CA GLU A 108 1.77 -13.95 1.95
C GLU A 108 0.91 -14.29 0.73
N ILE A 109 1.02 -13.53 -0.36
CA ILE A 109 0.33 -13.79 -1.63
C ILE A 109 1.22 -14.54 -2.63
N LEU A 110 2.54 -14.34 -2.57
CA LEU A 110 3.49 -14.96 -3.50
C LEU A 110 3.38 -16.50 -3.57
N PRO A 111 3.20 -17.24 -2.44
CA PRO A 111 3.05 -18.70 -2.47
C PRO A 111 1.87 -19.23 -3.29
N PHE A 112 0.88 -18.39 -3.59
CA PHE A 112 -0.35 -18.76 -4.32
C PHE A 112 -0.32 -18.36 -5.79
N LEU A 113 0.58 -17.44 -6.17
CA LEU A 113 0.70 -16.95 -7.54
C LEU A 113 0.91 -18.05 -8.59
N PRO A 114 1.68 -19.14 -8.38
CA PRO A 114 1.84 -20.18 -9.39
C PRO A 114 0.50 -20.77 -9.86
N ARG A 115 -0.40 -21.11 -8.93
CA ARG A 115 -1.74 -21.65 -9.22
C ARG A 115 -2.66 -20.60 -9.87
N VAL A 116 -2.56 -19.35 -9.41
CA VAL A 116 -3.29 -18.23 -10.04
C VAL A 116 -2.84 -18.04 -11.49
N LEU A 117 -1.53 -18.09 -11.75
CA LEU A 117 -0.92 -17.89 -13.06
C LEU A 117 -1.21 -19.04 -14.02
N GLU A 118 -1.16 -20.29 -13.55
CA GLU A 118 -1.67 -21.48 -14.27
C GLU A 118 -3.15 -21.30 -14.66
N THR A 119 -3.98 -20.85 -13.71
CA THR A 119 -5.42 -20.61 -13.95
C THR A 119 -5.64 -19.55 -15.03
N VAL A 120 -5.00 -18.38 -14.96
CA VAL A 120 -5.16 -17.35 -16.00
C VAL A 120 -4.48 -17.70 -17.33
N GLN A 121 -3.52 -18.64 -17.34
CA GLN A 121 -2.91 -19.15 -18.56
C GLN A 121 -3.82 -20.16 -19.29
N THR A 122 -4.59 -20.96 -18.54
CA THR A 122 -5.48 -21.99 -19.09
C THR A 122 -6.90 -21.50 -19.34
N GLN A 123 -7.36 -20.47 -18.63
CA GLN A 123 -8.72 -19.92 -18.74
C GLN A 123 -8.74 -18.53 -19.42
N ALA A 124 -9.78 -18.27 -20.21
CA ALA A 124 -10.13 -16.93 -20.68
C ALA A 124 -11.12 -16.27 -19.73
N ASN A 125 -11.30 -14.94 -19.81
CA ASN A 125 -12.31 -14.20 -19.02
C ASN A 125 -12.26 -14.48 -17.51
N VAL A 126 -11.08 -14.34 -16.89
CA VAL A 126 -10.89 -14.64 -15.47
C VAL A 126 -11.23 -13.43 -14.60
N ILE A 127 -12.12 -13.64 -13.63
CA ILE A 127 -12.41 -12.70 -12.55
C ILE A 127 -11.52 -13.06 -11.35
N VAL A 128 -10.72 -12.10 -10.89
CA VAL A 128 -10.00 -12.18 -9.61
C VAL A 128 -10.75 -11.32 -8.60
N MET A 129 -11.27 -11.93 -7.54
CA MET A 129 -12.05 -11.21 -6.53
C MET A 129 -11.58 -11.44 -5.10
N CYS A 130 -11.93 -10.50 -4.23
CA CYS A 130 -11.92 -10.64 -2.79
C CYS A 130 -13.16 -9.92 -2.23
N GLN A 131 -13.28 -9.75 -0.91
CA GLN A 131 -14.42 -9.09 -0.25
C GLN A 131 -14.80 -7.72 -0.88
N GLN A 132 -13.88 -6.75 -0.89
CA GLN A 132 -14.16 -5.38 -1.39
C GLN A 132 -13.60 -5.10 -2.79
N GLY A 133 -12.71 -5.95 -3.30
CA GLY A 133 -11.97 -5.67 -4.53
C GLY A 133 -10.96 -4.53 -4.43
N VAL A 134 -10.39 -4.30 -3.24
CA VAL A 134 -9.50 -3.15 -2.94
C VAL A 134 -8.03 -3.57 -2.94
N SER A 135 -7.70 -4.57 -2.12
CA SER A 135 -6.32 -4.95 -1.80
C SER A 135 -5.94 -6.32 -2.37
N ARG A 136 -6.42 -7.44 -1.80
CA ARG A 136 -6.08 -8.82 -2.25
C ARG A 136 -6.17 -9.03 -3.76
N SER A 137 -7.33 -8.78 -4.38
CA SER A 137 -7.54 -9.02 -5.81
C SER A 137 -6.76 -8.06 -6.71
N CYS A 138 -6.63 -6.79 -6.31
CA CYS A 138 -5.79 -5.82 -7.00
C CYS A 138 -4.30 -6.22 -6.97
N ALA A 139 -3.79 -6.61 -5.80
CA ALA A 139 -2.41 -7.09 -5.64
C ALA A 139 -2.12 -8.31 -6.52
N THR A 140 -3.05 -9.28 -6.54
CA THR A 140 -2.95 -10.46 -7.40
C THR A 140 -3.05 -10.11 -8.89
N ALA A 141 -3.91 -9.17 -9.30
CA ALA A 141 -3.97 -8.69 -10.68
C ALA A 141 -2.67 -7.99 -11.12
N ILE A 142 -2.07 -7.17 -10.25
CA ILE A 142 -0.76 -6.54 -10.48
C ILE A 142 0.31 -7.63 -10.67
N ALA A 143 0.36 -8.63 -9.80
CA ALA A 143 1.28 -9.76 -9.93
C ALA A 143 1.08 -10.56 -11.23
N ILE A 144 -0.17 -10.78 -11.64
CA ILE A 144 -0.50 -11.44 -12.92
C ILE A 144 0.10 -10.67 -14.10
N LEU A 145 -0.07 -9.34 -14.16
CA LEU A 145 0.51 -8.51 -15.21
C LEU A 145 2.05 -8.53 -15.18
N MET A 146 2.65 -8.43 -14.00
CA MET A 146 4.12 -8.51 -13.83
C MET A 146 4.72 -9.85 -14.28
N CYS A 147 3.97 -10.95 -14.15
CA CYS A 147 4.44 -12.28 -14.53
C CYS A 147 4.16 -12.60 -16.00
N ARG A 148 2.94 -12.33 -16.50
CA ARG A 148 2.53 -12.68 -17.88
C ARG A 148 2.96 -11.67 -18.94
N GLU A 149 2.98 -10.39 -18.59
CA GLU A 149 3.30 -9.28 -19.51
C GLU A 149 4.68 -8.67 -19.21
N SER A 150 5.43 -9.27 -18.28
CA SER A 150 6.77 -8.82 -17.85
C SER A 150 6.83 -7.35 -17.41
N MET A 151 5.72 -6.81 -16.92
CA MET A 151 5.60 -5.42 -16.50
C MET A 151 6.38 -5.13 -15.21
N SER A 152 6.81 -3.88 -15.05
CA SER A 152 7.30 -3.39 -13.75
C SER A 152 6.11 -3.21 -12.78
N TYR A 153 6.39 -3.27 -11.48
CA TYR A 153 5.38 -3.00 -10.44
C TYR A 153 4.65 -1.67 -10.69
N ALA A 154 5.38 -0.60 -10.97
CA ALA A 154 4.81 0.73 -11.17
C ALA A 154 3.85 0.79 -12.37
N SER A 155 4.19 0.11 -13.48
CA SER A 155 3.32 0.07 -14.67
C SER A 155 2.09 -0.81 -14.43
N ALA A 156 2.26 -1.99 -13.84
CA ALA A 156 1.15 -2.89 -13.55
C ALA A 156 0.18 -2.31 -12.50
N PHE A 157 0.70 -1.60 -11.49
CA PHE A 157 -0.11 -0.85 -10.54
C PHE A 157 -0.88 0.28 -11.23
N ALA A 158 -0.25 1.06 -12.11
CA ALA A 158 -0.92 2.15 -12.83
C ALA A 158 -2.08 1.63 -13.69
N ASP A 159 -1.88 0.54 -14.44
CA ASP A 159 -2.93 -0.11 -15.24
C ASP A 159 -4.11 -0.58 -14.39
N VAL A 160 -3.84 -1.29 -13.29
CA VAL A 160 -4.91 -1.79 -12.39
C VAL A 160 -5.64 -0.64 -11.69
N LYS A 161 -4.91 0.41 -11.28
CA LYS A 161 -5.48 1.61 -10.66
C LYS A 161 -6.35 2.41 -11.64
N ALA A 162 -5.95 2.52 -12.91
CA ALA A 162 -6.73 3.20 -13.94
C ALA A 162 -8.04 2.47 -14.27
N ALA A 163 -8.04 1.12 -14.24
CA ALA A 163 -9.23 0.32 -14.45
C ALA A 163 -10.10 0.15 -13.18
N ARG A 164 -9.53 0.38 -11.99
CA ARG A 164 -10.22 0.29 -10.70
C ARG A 164 -9.70 1.34 -9.71
N ASP A 165 -10.39 2.48 -9.61
CA ASP A 165 -9.95 3.60 -8.76
C ASP A 165 -9.75 3.23 -7.29
N VAL A 166 -10.53 2.28 -6.74
CA VAL A 166 -10.35 1.78 -5.37
C VAL A 166 -9.19 0.79 -5.18
N CYS A 167 -8.37 0.55 -6.20
CA CYS A 167 -7.15 -0.25 -6.06
C CYS A 167 -6.20 0.38 -5.02
N SER A 168 -6.02 -0.33 -3.90
CA SER A 168 -5.08 0.01 -2.82
C SER A 168 -4.65 -1.28 -2.12
N PRO A 169 -3.65 -2.02 -2.65
CA PRO A 169 -2.99 -3.12 -1.94
C PRO A 169 -2.45 -2.67 -0.59
N ASN A 170 -2.63 -3.49 0.46
CA ASN A 170 -2.03 -3.20 1.75
C ASN A 170 -0.49 -3.18 1.66
N ALA A 171 0.18 -2.48 2.58
CA ALA A 171 1.63 -2.29 2.55
C ALA A 171 2.44 -3.61 2.50
N GLY A 172 1.94 -4.68 3.16
CA GLY A 172 2.57 -6.00 3.11
C GLY A 172 2.52 -6.65 1.72
N PHE A 173 1.43 -6.44 0.97
CA PHE A 173 1.34 -6.85 -0.43
C PHE A 173 2.19 -5.97 -1.35
N ILE A 174 2.27 -4.66 -1.10
CA ILE A 174 3.16 -3.76 -1.86
C ILE A 174 4.63 -4.23 -1.73
N CYS A 175 5.09 -4.51 -0.51
CA CYS A 175 6.43 -5.05 -0.27
C CYS A 175 6.66 -6.37 -1.04
N GLN A 176 5.71 -7.30 -0.99
CA GLN A 176 5.79 -8.56 -1.73
C GLN A 176 5.80 -8.39 -3.25
N LEU A 177 5.08 -7.40 -3.80
CA LEU A 177 5.13 -7.09 -5.22
C LEU A 177 6.48 -6.46 -5.62
N MET A 178 7.07 -5.62 -4.77
CA MET A 178 8.41 -5.09 -4.99
C MET A 178 9.48 -6.19 -4.89
N GLU A 179 9.34 -7.12 -3.96
CA GLU A 179 10.18 -8.33 -3.85
C GLU A 179 10.06 -9.20 -5.09
N LEU A 180 8.83 -9.51 -5.55
CA LEU A 180 8.56 -10.27 -6.77
C LEU A 180 9.21 -9.61 -8.00
N HIS A 181 9.12 -8.28 -8.13
CA HIS A 181 9.79 -7.55 -9.20
C HIS A 181 11.32 -7.75 -9.12
N ALA A 182 11.91 -7.58 -7.95
CA ALA A 182 13.36 -7.76 -7.75
C ALA A 182 13.82 -9.21 -8.00
N GLN A 183 13.03 -10.21 -7.58
CA GLN A 183 13.26 -11.65 -7.75
C GLN A 183 13.13 -12.15 -9.20
N ARG A 184 12.29 -11.48 -10.00
CA ARG A 184 12.16 -11.74 -11.45
C ARG A 184 13.28 -11.08 -12.25
N GLN A 185 13.84 -9.96 -11.79
CA GLN A 185 15.02 -9.33 -12.41
C GLN A 185 16.35 -9.98 -12.01
N ASP A 186 16.43 -10.55 -10.80
CA ASP A 186 17.65 -11.07 -10.22
C ASP A 186 17.38 -12.33 -9.40
N GLN A 187 17.82 -13.48 -9.92
CA GLN A 187 17.62 -14.79 -9.31
C GLN A 187 18.36 -14.93 -7.97
N ALA A 188 19.43 -14.16 -7.71
CA ALA A 188 20.13 -14.19 -6.43
C ALA A 188 19.32 -13.58 -5.28
N LYS A 189 18.24 -12.83 -5.59
CA LYS A 189 17.29 -12.28 -4.61
C LYS A 189 16.15 -13.24 -4.26
N ARG A 190 16.06 -14.40 -4.92
CA ARG A 190 15.03 -15.40 -4.60
C ARG A 190 15.38 -16.12 -3.29
N PRO A 191 14.38 -16.46 -2.46
CA PRO A 191 14.60 -17.32 -1.30
C PRO A 191 15.26 -18.63 -1.73
N ARG A 192 16.29 -19.05 -0.98
CA ARG A 192 17.04 -20.29 -1.27
C ARG A 192 16.45 -21.52 -0.59
N VAL A 193 15.60 -21.33 0.41
CA VAL A 193 14.90 -22.41 1.12
C VAL A 193 13.43 -22.10 1.25
N TYR A 194 12.61 -23.08 0.90
CA TYR A 194 11.18 -23.09 1.13
C TYR A 194 10.81 -24.32 1.94
N ARG A 195 9.71 -24.26 2.66
CA ARG A 195 9.05 -25.38 3.32
C ARG A 195 7.68 -25.60 2.70
N PHE A 196 7.32 -26.84 2.43
CA PHE A 196 5.99 -27.20 1.94
C PHE A 196 5.08 -27.45 3.16
N VAL A 197 4.22 -26.47 3.45
CA VAL A 197 3.43 -26.41 4.69
C VAL A 197 2.02 -25.88 4.42
N PRO A 198 1.05 -26.09 5.31
CA PRO A 198 -0.26 -25.48 5.19
C PRO A 198 -0.20 -23.95 5.14
N HIS A 199 -1.15 -23.34 4.43
CA HIS A 199 -1.30 -21.88 4.33
C HIS A 199 -1.40 -21.25 5.71
N ALA A 200 -2.35 -21.68 6.54
CA ALA A 200 -2.60 -21.05 7.82
C ALA A 200 -3.41 -21.97 8.75
N LEU A 201 -3.54 -21.56 10.02
CA LEU A 201 -4.46 -22.18 10.98
C LEU A 201 -5.88 -22.38 10.46
N HIS A 202 -6.40 -21.38 9.74
CA HIS A 202 -7.76 -21.38 9.20
C HIS A 202 -7.86 -22.09 7.83
N ASP A 203 -6.75 -22.53 7.26
CA ASP A 203 -6.69 -23.33 6.03
C ASP A 203 -5.53 -24.33 6.11
N LEU A 204 -5.81 -25.46 6.76
CA LEU A 204 -4.88 -26.59 6.89
C LEU A 204 -4.86 -27.50 5.65
N ALA A 205 -5.81 -27.33 4.72
CA ALA A 205 -5.92 -28.16 3.51
C ALA A 205 -5.02 -27.63 2.39
N THR A 206 -4.88 -26.32 2.27
CA THR A 206 -4.08 -25.67 1.23
C THR A 206 -2.61 -25.62 1.60
N ASN A 207 -1.87 -26.69 1.30
CA ASN A 207 -0.40 -26.68 1.37
C ASN A 207 0.21 -25.82 0.27
N VAL A 208 1.28 -25.07 0.58
CA VAL A 208 2.03 -24.20 -0.34
C VAL A 208 3.52 -24.19 0.02
N LEU A 209 4.37 -23.77 -0.93
CA LEU A 209 5.78 -23.49 -0.66
C LEU A 209 5.93 -22.11 -0.01
N LYS A 210 6.31 -22.07 1.27
CA LYS A 210 6.62 -20.81 1.97
C LYS A 210 8.13 -20.63 2.12
N PRO A 211 8.69 -19.45 1.84
CA PRO A 211 10.10 -19.18 2.10
C PRO A 211 10.40 -19.24 3.61
N CYS A 212 11.59 -19.71 3.97
CA CYS A 212 12.07 -19.67 5.36
C CYS A 212 12.57 -18.26 5.70
N TRP A 213 11.96 -17.63 6.72
CA TRP A 213 12.24 -16.25 7.12
C TRP A 213 13.05 -16.19 8.41
N LEU A 214 14.34 -15.84 8.35
CA LEU A 214 15.16 -15.55 9.53
C LEU A 214 14.54 -14.43 10.37
N THR A 215 13.99 -13.40 9.72
CA THR A 215 13.25 -12.33 10.40
C THR A 215 12.05 -11.92 9.52
N PRO A 216 10.83 -12.43 9.81
CA PRO A 216 9.65 -12.15 8.98
C PRO A 216 9.35 -10.66 8.83
N HIS A 217 9.50 -9.88 9.91
CA HIS A 217 9.27 -8.43 9.91
C HIS A 217 10.29 -7.64 9.09
N ALA A 218 11.54 -8.09 9.04
CA ALA A 218 12.61 -7.44 8.27
C ALA A 218 12.75 -8.00 6.85
N ARG A 219 11.89 -8.96 6.46
CA ARG A 219 11.92 -9.65 5.15
C ARG A 219 13.30 -10.25 4.82
N ILE A 220 13.96 -10.85 5.83
CA ILE A 220 15.26 -11.52 5.66
C ILE A 220 15.03 -13.04 5.54
N HIS A 221 15.47 -13.61 4.41
CA HIS A 221 15.45 -15.07 4.19
C HIS A 221 16.53 -15.78 5.01
N ALA A 222 16.22 -16.99 5.49
CA ALA A 222 17.20 -17.88 6.10
C ALA A 222 18.16 -18.47 5.06
N THR A 223 19.41 -18.73 5.45
CA THR A 223 20.35 -19.48 4.61
C THR A 223 20.02 -20.98 4.61
N PRO A 224 20.50 -21.78 3.63
CA PRO A 224 20.36 -23.23 3.63
C PRO A 224 20.79 -23.95 4.92
N ALA A 225 21.82 -23.42 5.60
CA ALA A 225 22.33 -23.98 6.85
C ALA A 225 21.50 -23.62 8.09
N GLN A 226 20.82 -22.47 8.08
CA GLN A 226 20.02 -21.97 9.20
C GLN A 226 18.66 -22.68 9.35
N VAL A 227 18.29 -23.60 8.45
CA VAL A 227 16.99 -24.29 8.49
C VAL A 227 17.13 -25.64 9.20
N ARG A 228 16.53 -25.76 10.39
CA ARG A 228 16.27 -27.05 11.01
C ARG A 228 15.20 -27.78 10.20
N ARG A 229 15.50 -29.03 9.84
CA ARG A 229 14.59 -29.90 9.09
C ARG A 229 13.94 -30.87 10.07
N ARG A 230 12.60 -30.95 10.09
CA ARG A 230 11.83 -31.92 10.89
C ARG A 230 11.52 -33.18 10.09
N SER A 231 11.41 -34.32 10.77
CA SER A 231 11.18 -35.64 10.15
C SER A 231 9.82 -35.81 9.48
N ASN A 232 8.84 -34.96 9.80
CA ASN A 232 7.56 -34.86 9.09
C ASN A 232 7.54 -33.76 8.01
N GLY A 233 8.62 -33.00 7.85
CA GLY A 233 8.73 -31.86 6.96
C GLY A 233 9.17 -32.20 5.54
N ILE A 234 8.88 -31.28 4.62
CA ILE A 234 9.39 -31.27 3.24
C ILE A 234 9.95 -29.88 2.98
N TYR A 235 11.20 -29.82 2.51
CA TYR A 235 11.90 -28.56 2.25
C TYR A 235 12.48 -28.57 0.84
N VAL A 236 12.40 -27.42 0.18
CA VAL A 236 12.91 -27.20 -1.18
C VAL A 236 14.08 -26.24 -1.09
N TYR A 237 15.23 -26.69 -1.54
CA TYR A 237 16.49 -25.97 -1.50
C TYR A 237 16.94 -25.63 -2.92
N SER A 238 16.98 -24.34 -3.27
CA SER A 238 17.51 -23.87 -4.55
C SER A 238 19.02 -23.67 -4.43
N GLU A 239 19.77 -24.64 -4.95
CA GLU A 239 21.23 -24.59 -5.00
C GLU A 239 21.68 -23.57 -6.04
N SER A 240 21.19 -23.77 -7.26
CA SER A 240 21.57 -23.05 -8.47
C SER A 240 20.34 -22.93 -9.39
N PRO A 241 20.40 -22.17 -10.49
CA PRO A 241 19.27 -22.04 -11.43
C PRO A 241 18.82 -23.39 -12.00
N SER A 242 19.74 -24.33 -12.16
CA SER A 242 19.53 -25.65 -12.76
C SER A 242 19.29 -26.79 -11.76
N THR A 243 19.47 -26.56 -10.46
CA THR A 243 19.46 -27.63 -9.45
C THR A 243 18.63 -27.23 -8.23
N VAL A 244 17.66 -28.08 -7.90
CA VAL A 244 16.83 -27.96 -6.71
C VAL A 244 16.89 -29.28 -5.94
N PHE A 245 17.26 -29.23 -4.67
CA PHE A 245 17.11 -30.39 -3.78
C PHE A 245 15.72 -30.34 -3.12
N LEU A 246 14.95 -31.42 -3.23
CA LEU A 246 13.72 -31.61 -2.46
C LEU A 246 14.04 -32.60 -1.34
N TRP A 247 14.24 -32.08 -0.14
CA TRP A 247 14.48 -32.89 1.05
C TRP A 247 13.14 -33.33 1.63
N ARG A 248 13.03 -34.63 1.93
CA ARG A 248 11.92 -35.24 2.66
C ARG A 248 12.39 -35.85 3.97
N GLY A 249 11.62 -35.62 5.02
CA GLY A 249 11.76 -36.35 6.27
C GLY A 249 11.28 -37.81 6.16
N GLN A 250 11.58 -38.62 7.17
CA GLN A 250 11.19 -40.04 7.23
C GLN A 250 9.68 -40.22 7.36
N ASP A 251 9.00 -39.32 8.09
CA ASP A 251 7.55 -39.32 8.30
C ASP A 251 6.77 -38.57 7.20
N ALA A 252 7.46 -37.94 6.25
CA ALA A 252 6.83 -37.23 5.14
C ALA A 252 6.16 -38.20 4.16
N THR A 253 4.87 -37.99 3.89
CA THR A 253 4.07 -38.86 3.02
C THR A 253 4.42 -38.67 1.53
N ASP A 254 4.36 -39.75 0.75
CA ASP A 254 4.67 -39.69 -0.69
C ASP A 254 3.70 -38.77 -1.46
N ALA A 255 2.44 -38.64 -0.99
CA ALA A 255 1.46 -37.71 -1.54
C ALA A 255 1.85 -36.23 -1.33
N ASN A 256 2.38 -35.88 -0.14
CA ASN A 256 2.89 -34.53 0.12
C ASN A 256 4.17 -34.28 -0.69
N VAL A 257 5.05 -35.28 -0.84
CA VAL A 257 6.27 -35.17 -1.67
C VAL A 257 5.92 -34.95 -3.15
N ALA A 258 4.93 -35.67 -3.69
CA ALA A 258 4.43 -35.46 -5.04
C ALA A 258 3.82 -34.05 -5.20
N SER A 259 3.03 -33.60 -4.22
CA SER A 259 2.42 -32.26 -4.22
C SER A 259 3.46 -31.14 -4.17
N ALA A 260 4.47 -31.26 -3.30
CA ALA A 260 5.60 -30.33 -3.21
C ALA A 260 6.41 -30.31 -4.52
N THR A 261 6.61 -31.47 -5.15
CA THR A 261 7.26 -31.57 -6.46
C THR A 261 6.46 -30.80 -7.52
N THR A 262 5.13 -30.99 -7.57
CA THR A 262 4.25 -30.25 -8.49
C THR A 262 4.30 -28.74 -8.25
N GLU A 263 4.29 -28.29 -7.00
CA GLU A 263 4.48 -26.85 -6.68
C GLU A 263 5.80 -26.31 -7.24
N VAL A 264 6.94 -27.00 -7.03
CA VAL A 264 8.21 -26.58 -7.63
C VAL A 264 8.09 -26.42 -9.15
N HIS A 265 7.36 -27.31 -9.82
CA HIS A 265 7.15 -27.19 -11.27
C HIS A 265 6.34 -25.95 -11.65
N LEU A 266 5.22 -25.70 -10.95
CA LEU A 266 4.38 -24.52 -11.18
C LEU A 266 5.13 -23.20 -10.91
N TRP A 267 5.98 -23.16 -9.87
CA TRP A 267 6.80 -21.99 -9.55
C TRP A 267 7.75 -21.62 -10.70
N TYR A 268 8.53 -22.59 -11.19
CA TYR A 268 9.47 -22.32 -12.28
C TYR A 268 8.77 -21.98 -13.59
N LEU A 269 7.74 -22.73 -13.96
CA LEU A 269 7.01 -22.53 -15.22
C LEU A 269 6.22 -21.21 -15.25
N HIS A 270 5.47 -20.89 -14.18
CA HIS A 270 4.52 -19.78 -14.20
C HIS A 270 5.00 -18.54 -13.44
N LEU A 271 5.56 -18.70 -12.22
CA LEU A 271 5.98 -17.56 -11.38
C LEU A 271 7.32 -16.98 -11.83
N TRP A 272 8.26 -17.83 -12.24
CA TRP A 272 9.54 -17.39 -12.79
C TRP A 272 9.50 -17.24 -14.32
N GLY A 273 8.72 -18.06 -15.02
CA GLY A 273 8.63 -18.02 -16.49
C GLY A 273 9.82 -18.71 -17.17
N GLU A 274 10.42 -19.68 -16.49
CA GLU A 274 11.60 -20.41 -16.95
C GLU A 274 11.18 -21.61 -17.80
N THR A 275 11.72 -21.71 -19.01
CA THR A 275 11.41 -22.77 -19.99
C THR A 275 12.20 -24.06 -19.77
N THR A 276 13.33 -23.96 -19.07
CA THR A 276 14.15 -25.11 -18.67
C THR A 276 13.87 -25.40 -17.21
N MET A 277 13.30 -26.57 -16.93
CA MET A 277 13.06 -27.01 -15.55
C MET A 277 14.38 -27.36 -14.85
N PRO A 278 14.54 -27.05 -13.55
CA PRO A 278 15.68 -27.51 -12.78
C PRO A 278 15.63 -29.03 -12.60
N SER A 279 16.80 -29.64 -12.44
CA SER A 279 16.90 -31.00 -11.92
C SER A 279 16.43 -31.02 -10.46
N VAL A 280 15.31 -31.69 -10.19
CA VAL A 280 14.78 -31.89 -8.84
C VAL A 280 15.39 -33.16 -8.26
N ILE A 281 16.39 -33.01 -7.39
CA ILE A 281 17.10 -34.10 -6.72
C ILE A 281 16.39 -34.41 -5.41
N MET A 282 15.94 -35.65 -5.23
CA MET A 282 15.27 -36.11 -4.02
C MET A 282 16.29 -36.47 -2.94
N GLU A 283 16.27 -35.74 -1.83
CA GLU A 283 17.10 -36.00 -0.65
C GLU A 283 16.25 -36.60 0.48
N ARG A 284 16.78 -37.58 1.21
CA ARG A 284 16.05 -38.28 2.28
C ARG A 284 16.81 -38.17 3.59
N GLU A 285 16.10 -37.82 4.66
CA GLU A 285 16.62 -37.77 6.03
C GLU A 285 17.36 -39.05 6.44
N GLY A 286 18.64 -38.89 6.82
CA GLY A 286 19.54 -39.98 7.21
C GLY A 286 20.23 -40.68 6.04
N ALA A 287 19.97 -40.24 4.81
CA ALA A 287 20.54 -40.78 3.57
C ALA A 287 20.89 -39.65 2.58
N GLU A 288 21.17 -38.45 3.09
CA GLU A 288 21.49 -37.28 2.27
C GLU A 288 22.79 -37.41 1.47
N SER A 289 22.79 -36.89 0.24
CA SER A 289 23.96 -36.87 -0.62
C SER A 289 25.07 -35.95 -0.08
N ALA A 290 26.33 -36.27 -0.39
CA ALA A 290 27.46 -35.41 -0.06
C ALA A 290 27.35 -34.01 -0.68
N ALA A 291 26.69 -33.88 -1.84
CA ALA A 291 26.42 -32.59 -2.49
C ALA A 291 25.45 -31.75 -1.64
N PHE A 292 24.31 -32.32 -1.24
CA PHE A 292 23.36 -31.64 -0.36
C PHE A 292 23.97 -31.30 1.01
N LEU A 293 24.73 -32.23 1.62
CA LEU A 293 25.40 -31.98 2.90
C LEU A 293 26.44 -30.86 2.81
N SER A 294 27.18 -30.75 1.70
CA SER A 294 28.07 -29.62 1.42
C SER A 294 27.29 -28.31 1.21
N PHE A 295 26.11 -28.39 0.58
CA PHE A 295 25.25 -27.24 0.30
C PHE A 295 24.62 -26.61 1.55
N VAL A 296 24.24 -27.43 2.54
CA VAL A 296 23.59 -26.98 3.78
C VAL A 296 24.56 -26.86 4.96
N GLN A 297 25.87 -26.90 4.73
CA GLN A 297 26.87 -26.69 5.78
C GLN A 297 26.89 -25.22 6.26
N PRO A 298 26.94 -24.96 7.57
CA PRO A 298 27.05 -23.62 8.11
C PRO A 298 28.43 -23.02 7.83
N ALA A 299 28.47 -21.72 7.52
CA ALA A 299 29.71 -21.01 7.23
C ALA A 299 30.56 -20.73 8.49
N ALA A 300 29.96 -20.83 9.68
CA ALA A 300 30.60 -20.69 10.98
C ALA A 300 29.97 -21.66 11.99
N LEU A 301 30.74 -22.06 13.01
CA LEU A 301 30.32 -23.05 14.02
C LEU A 301 29.12 -22.61 14.88
N ASP A 302 28.87 -21.30 14.98
CA ASP A 302 27.84 -20.70 15.85
C ASP A 302 26.52 -20.38 15.10
N ASP A 303 26.37 -20.77 13.82
CA ASP A 303 25.19 -20.46 13.01
C ASP A 303 24.00 -21.38 13.42
N ALA A 304 23.24 -20.95 14.43
CA ALA A 304 22.20 -21.74 15.05
C ALA A 304 21.05 -22.09 14.10
N THR A 305 20.72 -23.38 14.00
CA THR A 305 19.55 -23.83 13.21
C THR A 305 18.24 -23.35 13.84
N ILE A 306 17.39 -22.74 13.03
CA ILE A 306 16.08 -22.24 13.42
C ILE A 306 15.01 -23.25 12.97
N ASP A 307 14.08 -23.53 13.86
CA ASP A 307 12.92 -24.35 13.57
C ASP A 307 11.76 -23.48 13.10
N PHE A 308 11.46 -23.55 11.80
CA PHE A 308 10.39 -22.76 11.18
C PHE A 308 9.01 -23.41 11.35
N ASP A 309 8.96 -24.65 11.83
CA ASP A 309 7.75 -25.42 12.07
C ASP A 309 7.40 -25.47 13.57
N ASP A 310 8.23 -24.84 14.43
CA ASP A 310 7.94 -24.56 15.84
C ASP A 310 7.15 -23.27 16.07
N VAL A 311 6.53 -22.74 15.01
CA VAL A 311 5.34 -21.91 15.19
C VAL A 311 4.25 -22.85 15.70
N SER A 312 4.20 -23.01 17.03
CA SER A 312 2.99 -23.48 17.70
C SER A 312 1.86 -22.67 17.08
N TRP A 313 0.91 -23.35 16.44
CA TRP A 313 -0.26 -22.72 15.84
C TRP A 313 -1.24 -22.28 16.95
N THR A 314 -0.73 -21.56 17.94
CA THR A 314 -1.52 -20.76 18.88
C THR A 314 -2.35 -19.79 18.07
N GLU A 315 -3.63 -19.63 18.43
CA GLU A 315 -4.44 -18.52 17.92
C GLU A 315 -3.60 -17.23 17.99
N PRO A 316 -3.48 -16.45 16.90
CA PRO A 316 -2.96 -15.09 17.06
C PRO A 316 -3.81 -14.42 18.15
N PRO A 317 -3.21 -13.82 19.19
CA PRO A 317 -3.91 -13.43 20.41
C PRO A 317 -5.10 -12.56 20.03
N ARG A 318 -6.31 -13.12 20.19
CA ARG A 318 -7.49 -12.81 19.35
C ARG A 318 -7.50 -11.36 18.90
N THR A 319 -7.07 -11.11 17.67
CA THR A 319 -7.36 -9.84 17.00
C THR A 319 -8.88 -9.77 16.91
N ARG A 320 -9.49 -9.00 17.82
CA ARG A 320 -10.92 -8.69 17.78
C ARG A 320 -11.25 -8.32 16.34
N GLN A 321 -12.08 -9.14 15.70
CA GLN A 321 -12.72 -8.75 14.46
C GLN A 321 -13.44 -7.43 14.76
N VAL A 322 -13.13 -6.37 14.01
CA VAL A 322 -13.78 -5.06 14.17
C VAL A 322 -15.05 -5.01 13.30
N GLU A 323 -15.74 -6.16 13.21
CA GLU A 323 -16.99 -6.36 12.48
C GLU A 323 -17.93 -7.18 13.36
N ASP A 324 -18.20 -6.67 14.56
CA ASP A 324 -19.50 -6.81 15.25
C ASP A 324 -19.55 -5.84 16.44
N ASP A 325 -20.03 -4.62 16.20
CA ASP A 325 -20.57 -3.69 17.21
C ASP A 325 -21.51 -2.68 16.51
N LEU A 326 -22.39 -3.19 15.63
CA LEU A 326 -23.58 -2.45 15.14
C LEU A 326 -24.74 -2.60 16.14
N ALA A 327 -24.48 -2.27 17.41
CA ALA A 327 -25.49 -2.12 18.45
C ALA A 327 -25.10 -0.94 19.36
N PRO A 328 -26.03 -0.03 19.72
CA PRO A 328 -25.71 1.11 20.56
C PRO A 328 -25.63 0.69 22.04
N SER A 329 -24.41 0.42 22.52
CA SER A 329 -24.15 0.28 23.97
C SER A 329 -23.25 1.40 24.48
N ASP A 330 -23.81 2.28 25.33
CA ASP A 330 -23.04 3.22 26.14
C ASP A 330 -22.02 2.46 27.01
N GLY A 331 -20.73 2.72 26.82
CA GLY A 331 -19.68 2.09 27.62
C GLY A 331 -18.27 2.54 27.25
N LEU A 332 -17.64 3.35 28.12
CA LEU A 332 -16.23 3.72 28.02
C LEU A 332 -15.34 2.46 28.03
N LEU A 333 -14.71 2.15 26.89
CA LEU A 333 -13.66 1.15 26.78
C LEU A 333 -12.35 1.80 26.27
N ASP A 334 -11.26 1.45 26.95
CA ASP A 334 -9.96 2.12 26.90
C ASP A 334 -9.31 2.15 25.50
N SER A 335 -9.18 3.34 24.93
CA SER A 335 -8.58 3.60 23.61
C SER A 335 -7.05 3.72 23.61
N SER A 336 -6.40 3.60 24.76
CA SER A 336 -4.95 3.86 24.93
C SER A 336 -4.00 2.79 24.36
N ARG A 337 -4.52 1.64 23.90
CA ARG A 337 -3.70 0.47 23.49
C ARG A 337 -3.67 0.15 22.00
N LYS A 338 -4.38 0.91 21.15
CA LYS A 338 -4.30 0.76 19.68
C LYS A 338 -3.29 1.78 19.12
N PRO A 339 -2.57 1.47 18.03
CA PRO A 339 -1.76 2.47 17.36
C PRO A 339 -2.65 3.53 16.71
N GLN A 340 -2.34 4.80 16.95
CA GLN A 340 -3.15 5.95 16.53
C GLN A 340 -2.41 6.72 15.43
N LEU A 341 -2.92 6.72 14.19
CA LEU A 341 -2.45 7.65 13.17
C LEU A 341 -3.21 8.97 13.30
N ARG A 342 -2.46 10.06 13.40
CA ARG A 342 -2.99 11.41 13.34
C ARG A 342 -2.38 12.17 12.18
N VAL A 343 -3.15 13.05 11.54
CA VAL A 343 -2.67 13.88 10.41
C VAL A 343 -2.95 15.36 10.66
N ILE A 344 -2.10 16.22 10.10
CA ILE A 344 -2.33 17.67 9.96
C ILE A 344 -1.91 18.14 8.56
N GLU A 345 -2.77 18.92 7.92
CA GLU A 345 -2.53 19.47 6.58
C GLU A 345 -1.81 20.81 6.61
N SER A 346 -1.87 21.54 7.74
CA SER A 346 -1.13 22.78 8.00
C SER A 346 -0.38 22.77 9.32
N VAL A 347 0.70 23.55 9.43
CA VAL A 347 1.39 23.85 10.70
C VAL A 347 0.55 24.80 11.58
N ASP A 348 -0.37 25.53 10.96
CA ASP A 348 -1.28 26.47 11.64
C ASP A 348 -2.54 25.76 12.20
N ASP A 349 -2.74 24.46 11.92
CA ASP A 349 -3.83 23.67 12.50
C ASP A 349 -3.45 23.17 13.91
N GLU A 350 -4.09 23.71 14.93
CA GLU A 350 -3.92 23.23 16.32
C GLU A 350 -4.60 21.86 16.56
N SER A 351 -5.45 21.40 15.63
CA SER A 351 -6.22 20.16 15.73
C SER A 351 -5.67 19.04 14.85
N TRP A 352 -4.95 18.10 15.47
CA TRP A 352 -4.60 16.82 14.85
C TRP A 352 -5.85 15.96 14.60
N GLU A 353 -6.14 15.64 13.34
CA GLU A 353 -7.20 14.70 12.98
C GLU A 353 -6.77 13.26 13.31
N LEU A 354 -7.61 12.50 14.00
CA LEU A 354 -7.34 11.10 14.35
C LEU A 354 -8.03 10.16 13.36
N LEU A 355 -7.23 9.43 12.57
CA LEU A 355 -7.73 8.42 11.64
C LEU A 355 -8.00 7.11 12.39
N GLN A 356 -9.27 6.68 12.43
CA GLN A 356 -9.71 5.43 13.07
C GLN A 356 -9.33 4.19 12.25
N GLU A 357 -9.33 4.33 10.92
CA GLU A 357 -8.86 3.36 9.94
C GLU A 357 -7.87 4.06 9.01
N TYR A 358 -6.72 3.45 8.75
CA TYR A 358 -5.66 4.05 7.95
C TYR A 358 -4.80 3.00 7.22
N ASP A 359 -4.37 3.34 6.01
CA ASP A 359 -3.37 2.63 5.23
C ASP A 359 -2.31 3.58 4.62
N SER A 360 -1.37 3.03 3.83
CA SER A 360 -0.27 3.81 3.25
C SER A 360 -0.70 4.86 2.22
N SER A 361 -1.94 4.83 1.72
CA SER A 361 -2.50 5.84 0.81
C SER A 361 -3.00 7.09 1.54
N ASP A 362 -3.27 6.99 2.86
CA ASP A 362 -3.64 8.11 3.72
C ASP A 362 -2.42 8.97 4.14
N LEU A 363 -1.27 8.81 3.45
CA LEU A 363 -0.04 9.59 3.61
C LEU A 363 0.22 10.46 2.36
N VAL A 364 -0.49 11.58 2.26
CA VAL A 364 -0.52 12.43 1.05
C VAL A 364 0.54 13.56 1.04
N PRO A 365 1.18 13.89 -0.11
CA PRO A 365 2.42 14.69 -0.13
C PRO A 365 2.43 16.05 0.58
N ASN A 366 1.28 16.64 0.90
CA ASN A 366 1.09 17.96 1.51
C ASN A 366 0.91 17.97 3.04
N GLN A 367 0.78 16.82 3.71
CA GLN A 367 0.49 16.74 5.15
C GLN A 367 1.67 16.20 5.98
N VAL A 368 1.51 16.24 7.31
CA VAL A 368 2.33 15.46 8.24
C VAL A 368 1.48 14.44 8.99
N GLY A 369 1.95 13.19 9.02
CA GLY A 369 1.34 12.10 9.77
C GLY A 369 2.17 11.76 11.01
N TRP A 370 1.51 11.54 12.15
CA TRP A 370 2.11 11.00 13.37
C TRP A 370 1.39 9.71 13.75
N LEU A 371 2.09 8.59 13.61
CA LEU A 371 1.65 7.28 14.08
C LEU A 371 2.23 7.03 15.47
N HIS A 372 1.38 7.10 16.49
CA HIS A 372 1.72 6.72 17.85
C HIS A 372 1.50 5.22 18.06
N VAL A 373 2.54 4.46 18.43
CA VAL A 373 2.44 3.03 18.77
C VAL A 373 2.66 2.86 20.29
N PRO A 374 1.60 2.65 21.10
CA PRO A 374 1.73 2.55 22.55
C PRO A 374 2.69 1.41 22.97
N GLY A 375 3.75 1.76 23.70
CA GLY A 375 4.73 0.80 24.23
C GLY A 375 5.89 0.45 23.31
N ASP A 376 5.94 1.01 22.09
CA ASP A 376 7.09 0.88 21.18
C ASP A 376 7.70 2.26 20.86
N ARG A 377 7.31 2.89 19.74
CA ARG A 377 7.86 4.17 19.27
C ARG A 377 6.84 5.00 18.49
N ASP A 378 7.08 6.30 18.46
CA ASP A 378 6.40 7.26 17.59
C ASP A 378 7.06 7.32 16.21
N TYR A 379 6.25 7.29 15.15
CA TYR A 379 6.70 7.48 13.77
C TYR A 379 6.09 8.76 13.21
N ILE A 380 6.94 9.61 12.62
CA ILE A 380 6.51 10.84 11.95
C ILE A 380 6.79 10.72 10.46
N TRP A 381 5.75 10.93 9.67
CA TRP A 381 5.81 10.98 8.21
C TRP A 381 5.71 12.44 7.76
N LEU A 382 6.70 12.88 6.97
CA LEU A 382 6.75 14.22 6.40
C LEU A 382 6.48 14.15 4.89
N GLY A 383 5.41 14.79 4.43
CA GLY A 383 5.07 14.82 3.02
C GLY A 383 6.11 15.53 2.16
N LYS A 384 6.27 15.09 0.91
CA LYS A 384 7.28 15.63 -0.02
C LYS A 384 7.10 17.12 -0.35
N ALA A 385 5.90 17.68 -0.16
CA ALA A 385 5.60 19.10 -0.31
C ALA A 385 5.68 19.88 1.01
N CYS A 386 5.85 19.20 2.16
CA CYS A 386 6.20 19.82 3.43
C CYS A 386 7.64 20.36 3.33
N ASN A 387 7.80 21.68 3.47
CA ASN A 387 9.11 22.34 3.37
C ASN A 387 9.81 22.44 4.75
N SER A 388 10.95 23.13 4.82
CA SER A 388 11.73 23.28 6.05
C SER A 388 11.02 23.99 7.21
N SER A 389 9.82 24.54 7.03
CA SER A 389 8.95 25.01 8.11
C SER A 389 8.54 23.91 9.10
N TRP A 390 8.59 22.63 8.68
CA TRP A 390 8.15 21.47 9.46
C TRP A 390 9.26 20.83 10.32
N THR A 391 10.52 21.30 10.20
CA THR A 391 11.67 20.71 10.91
C THR A 391 12.54 21.80 11.54
N TYR A 392 12.69 21.77 12.87
CA TYR A 392 13.54 22.73 13.59
C TYR A 392 15.03 22.37 13.42
N ASP A 393 15.79 23.20 12.71
CA ASP A 393 17.20 22.92 12.42
C ASP A 393 18.10 23.12 13.66
N SER A 394 18.83 22.08 14.04
CA SER A 394 19.63 22.05 15.27
C SER A 394 21.06 22.56 15.02
N LYS A 395 21.31 23.84 15.35
CA LYS A 395 22.69 24.34 15.43
C LYS A 395 23.48 23.58 16.51
N PRO A 396 24.73 23.18 16.26
CA PRO A 396 25.53 22.45 17.24
C PRO A 396 25.86 23.31 18.46
N ARG A 397 25.66 22.76 19.66
CA ARG A 397 26.05 23.43 20.92
C ARG A 397 27.59 23.55 21.01
N PRO A 398 28.13 24.65 21.55
CA PRO A 398 29.57 24.78 21.76
C PRO A 398 30.06 23.80 22.84
N LYS A 399 31.29 23.31 22.67
CA LYS A 399 31.94 22.39 23.62
C LYS A 399 32.10 23.06 24.99
N ALA A 400 31.44 22.53 26.02
CA ALA A 400 31.75 22.85 27.40
C ALA A 400 33.06 22.17 27.83
N LYS A 401 33.88 22.87 28.62
CA LYS A 401 35.13 22.32 29.18
C LYS A 401 34.81 21.29 30.26
N ALA A 402 35.65 20.27 30.37
CA ALA A 402 35.67 19.41 31.55
C ALA A 402 36.27 20.17 32.74
N THR A 403 35.64 20.03 33.90
CA THR A 403 36.25 20.21 35.22
C THR A 403 35.92 18.97 36.04
N ALA A 404 36.90 18.51 36.82
CA ALA A 404 36.75 17.36 37.70
C ALA A 404 35.94 17.71 38.96
N ASP A 405 35.69 16.67 39.76
CA ASP A 405 35.06 16.69 41.08
C ASP A 405 33.57 17.09 41.11
N ASP A 406 32.71 16.06 41.06
CA ASP A 406 31.77 15.80 42.15
C ASP A 406 31.13 14.41 41.98
N ASN A 407 31.34 13.52 42.95
CA ASN A 407 30.86 12.15 42.94
C ASN A 407 29.48 12.09 43.62
N VAL A 408 28.42 12.47 42.90
CA VAL A 408 27.05 12.54 43.44
C VAL A 408 26.28 11.25 43.17
N ASP A 409 25.86 10.58 44.24
CA ASP A 409 25.07 9.35 44.20
C ASP A 409 23.66 9.61 43.63
N LEU A 410 23.34 8.96 42.52
CA LEU A 410 22.22 9.30 41.62
C LEU A 410 20.82 8.93 42.14
N ASN A 411 20.70 8.44 43.37
CA ASN A 411 19.44 7.98 43.96
C ASN A 411 18.68 9.04 44.81
N THR A 412 19.10 10.32 44.79
CA THR A 412 18.63 11.31 45.80
C THR A 412 18.16 12.68 45.25
N LEU A 413 17.59 12.75 44.04
CA LEU A 413 17.05 14.01 43.49
C LEU A 413 15.53 13.93 43.21
N GLY A 414 14.77 14.72 43.97
CA GLY A 414 13.34 14.97 43.75
C GLY A 414 13.08 16.07 42.70
N PRO A 415 11.83 16.23 42.23
CA PRO A 415 11.49 17.14 41.13
C PRO A 415 11.62 18.63 41.51
N ILE A 416 12.25 19.41 40.63
CA ILE A 416 12.41 20.85 40.77
C ILE A 416 11.15 21.57 40.25
N LEU A 417 10.55 22.41 41.08
CA LEU A 417 9.43 23.29 40.71
C LEU A 417 9.97 24.71 40.41
N LEU A 418 9.74 25.20 39.18
CA LEU A 418 10.06 26.57 38.77
C LEU A 418 8.95 27.54 39.21
N SER A 419 9.32 28.79 39.51
CA SER A 419 8.38 29.80 40.01
C SER A 419 7.51 30.38 38.88
N SER A 420 6.34 30.94 39.24
CA SER A 420 5.43 31.56 38.27
C SER A 420 6.05 32.75 37.55
N ASP A 421 6.92 33.51 38.22
CA ASP A 421 7.51 34.73 37.66
C ASP A 421 8.52 34.41 36.57
N ASP A 422 9.34 33.37 36.75
CA ASP A 422 10.27 32.85 35.74
C ASP A 422 9.52 32.47 34.44
N ILE A 423 8.37 31.82 34.58
CA ILE A 423 7.50 31.41 33.46
C ILE A 423 6.98 32.63 32.69
N THR A 424 6.63 33.73 33.37
CA THR A 424 6.16 34.94 32.68
C THR A 424 7.27 35.65 31.91
N LEU A 425 8.49 35.69 32.45
CA LEU A 425 9.64 36.29 31.79
C LEU A 425 10.03 35.51 30.52
N ILE A 426 10.07 34.18 30.61
CA ILE A 426 10.34 33.27 29.49
C ILE A 426 9.30 33.43 28.37
N ARG A 427 8.01 33.56 28.71
CA ARG A 427 6.94 33.79 27.72
C ARG A 427 7.14 35.09 26.94
N ARG A 428 7.50 36.17 27.63
CA ARG A 428 7.66 37.51 27.04
C ARG A 428 8.86 37.59 26.08
N ASP A 429 9.98 36.96 26.43
CA ASP A 429 11.16 36.92 25.55
C ASP A 429 10.90 36.04 24.31
N ARG A 430 10.21 34.90 24.49
CA ARG A 430 9.77 34.03 23.38
C ARG A 430 8.87 34.76 22.39
N GLU A 431 7.94 35.59 22.86
CA GLU A 431 7.04 36.39 22.02
C GLU A 431 7.80 37.45 21.19
N GLN A 432 8.79 38.12 21.78
CA GLN A 432 9.64 39.07 21.04
C GLN A 432 10.51 38.39 19.97
N GLN A 433 11.01 37.18 20.26
CA GLN A 433 11.75 36.39 19.28
C GLN A 433 10.86 35.94 18.11
N LEU A 434 9.64 35.47 18.38
CA LEU A 434 8.66 35.07 17.37
C LEU A 434 8.28 36.23 16.42
N ASN A 435 8.07 37.44 16.94
CA ASN A 435 7.74 38.60 16.10
C ASN A 435 8.91 39.02 15.19
N LYS A 436 10.16 38.97 15.67
CA LYS A 436 11.35 39.20 14.82
C LYS A 436 11.48 38.13 13.72
N GLN A 437 11.15 36.88 14.03
CA GLN A 437 11.17 35.78 13.07
C GLN A 437 10.10 35.96 11.98
N ARG A 438 8.88 36.40 12.36
CA ARG A 438 7.78 36.72 11.41
C ARG A 438 8.16 37.83 10.43
N GLU A 439 8.76 38.94 10.90
CA GLU A 439 9.24 40.01 10.02
C GLU A 439 10.30 39.53 9.02
N TYR A 440 11.25 38.70 9.47
CA TYR A 440 12.29 38.13 8.62
C TYR A 440 11.70 37.22 7.55
N GLN A 441 10.79 36.32 7.93
CA GLN A 441 10.08 35.42 7.00
C GLN A 441 9.28 36.21 5.96
N ARG A 442 8.60 37.30 6.33
CA ARG A 442 7.86 38.13 5.37
C ARG A 442 8.78 38.73 4.31
N LYS A 443 9.90 39.34 4.73
CA LYS A 443 10.91 39.90 3.81
C LYS A 443 11.51 38.83 2.88
N HIS A 444 11.83 37.65 3.41
CA HIS A 444 12.36 36.55 2.61
C HIS A 444 11.33 36.01 1.60
N LYS A 445 10.04 35.91 1.97
CA LYS A 445 8.96 35.46 1.07
C LYS A 445 8.70 36.47 -0.05
N GLU A 446 8.79 37.77 0.24
CA GLU A 446 8.75 38.85 -0.77
C GLU A 446 9.94 38.76 -1.75
N GLU A 447 11.15 38.50 -1.25
CA GLU A 447 12.35 38.38 -2.09
C GLU A 447 12.34 37.13 -2.98
N GLU A 448 11.94 35.97 -2.45
CA GLU A 448 11.82 34.73 -3.22
C GLU A 448 10.71 34.82 -4.28
N LYS A 449 9.59 35.47 -3.98
CA LYS A 449 8.57 35.78 -4.99
C LYS A 449 9.17 36.61 -6.12
N ARG A 450 9.91 37.68 -5.79
CA ARG A 450 10.59 38.54 -6.79
C ARG A 450 11.58 37.76 -7.67
N LYS A 451 12.32 36.80 -7.11
CA LYS A 451 13.23 35.92 -7.87
C LYS A 451 12.46 34.97 -8.79
N ARG A 452 11.37 34.37 -8.30
CA ARG A 452 10.53 33.44 -9.07
C ARG A 452 9.86 34.14 -10.26
N ASP A 453 9.30 35.32 -10.04
CA ASP A 453 8.68 36.14 -11.09
C ASP A 453 9.72 36.57 -12.14
N ALA A 454 10.94 36.94 -11.73
CA ALA A 454 12.04 37.25 -12.64
C ALA A 454 12.52 36.03 -13.45
N MET A 455 12.52 34.83 -12.87
CA MET A 455 12.88 33.59 -13.56
C MET A 455 11.79 33.16 -14.56
N ALA A 456 10.52 33.24 -14.18
CA ALA A 456 9.38 32.97 -15.06
C ALA A 456 9.44 33.87 -16.30
N LYS A 457 9.70 35.18 -16.12
CA LYS A 457 9.88 36.12 -17.24
C LYS A 457 11.03 35.71 -18.17
N ARG A 458 12.20 35.34 -17.64
CA ARG A 458 13.34 34.87 -18.45
C ARG A 458 13.01 33.63 -19.28
N VAL A 459 12.32 32.65 -18.70
CA VAL A 459 11.89 31.43 -19.42
C VAL A 459 10.91 31.78 -20.53
N GLN A 460 9.96 32.68 -20.28
CA GLN A 460 9.02 33.14 -21.29
C GLN A 460 9.70 33.89 -22.43
N ASP A 461 10.64 34.80 -22.13
CA ASP A 461 11.47 35.49 -23.12
C ASP A 461 12.31 34.49 -23.95
N GLU A 462 12.86 33.43 -23.34
CA GLU A 462 13.62 32.40 -24.06
C GLU A 462 12.74 31.53 -24.97
N VAL A 463 11.53 31.16 -24.53
CA VAL A 463 10.55 30.41 -25.32
C VAL A 463 10.11 31.23 -26.54
N VAL A 464 9.78 32.52 -26.35
CA VAL A 464 9.45 33.43 -27.47
C VAL A 464 10.61 33.52 -28.46
N ASN A 465 11.85 33.71 -27.99
CA ASN A 465 13.03 33.74 -28.85
C ASN A 465 13.26 32.43 -29.63
N LYS A 466 12.97 31.26 -29.04
CA LYS A 466 13.04 29.97 -29.74
C LYS A 466 11.93 29.84 -30.79
N LEU A 467 10.71 30.29 -30.49
CA LEU A 467 9.60 30.27 -31.44
C LEU A 467 9.91 31.14 -32.66
N VAL A 468 10.32 32.40 -32.45
CA VAL A 468 10.71 33.33 -33.52
C VAL A 468 11.84 32.74 -34.39
N ARG A 469 12.86 32.11 -33.79
CA ARG A 469 13.93 31.44 -34.55
C ARG A 469 13.41 30.24 -35.38
N SER A 470 12.48 29.46 -34.84
CA SER A 470 11.88 28.33 -35.56
C SER A 470 11.05 28.78 -36.75
N GLU A 471 10.34 29.92 -36.62
CA GLU A 471 9.51 30.50 -37.67
C GLU A 471 10.38 31.11 -38.80
N VAL A 472 11.45 31.84 -38.45
CA VAL A 472 12.45 32.30 -39.44
C VAL A 472 13.10 31.13 -40.19
N MET A 473 13.47 30.05 -39.49
CA MET A 473 14.01 28.84 -40.11
C MET A 473 12.99 28.15 -41.03
N PHE A 474 11.71 28.13 -40.66
CA PHE A 474 10.65 27.57 -41.49
C PHE A 474 10.48 28.37 -42.80
N THR A 475 10.46 29.71 -42.72
CA THR A 475 10.37 30.59 -43.90
C THR A 475 11.55 30.38 -44.85
N LEU A 476 12.79 30.37 -44.34
CA LEU A 476 13.99 30.09 -45.16
C LEU A 476 13.95 28.71 -45.84
N LEU A 477 13.38 27.70 -45.18
CA LEU A 477 13.18 26.37 -45.76
C LEU A 477 12.11 26.32 -46.85
N GLN A 478 11.10 27.20 -46.80
CA GLN A 478 10.12 27.33 -47.89
C GLN A 478 10.73 28.07 -49.08
N GLU A 479 11.40 29.21 -48.86
CA GLU A 479 12.11 29.94 -49.91
C GLU A 479 13.14 29.05 -50.64
N HIS A 480 13.87 28.20 -49.93
CA HIS A 480 14.81 27.26 -50.55
C HIS A 480 14.11 26.18 -51.39
N LYS A 481 12.90 25.74 -51.00
CA LYS A 481 12.10 24.80 -51.80
C LYS A 481 11.51 25.46 -53.05
N GLU A 482 11.09 26.71 -52.96
CA GLU A 482 10.57 27.47 -54.11
C GLU A 482 11.68 27.81 -55.11
N ASN A 483 12.85 28.25 -54.62
CA ASN A 483 14.02 28.50 -55.48
C ASN A 483 14.51 27.22 -56.19
N ASN A 484 14.49 26.05 -55.54
CA ASN A 484 14.78 24.78 -56.22
C ASN A 484 13.73 24.39 -57.28
N LYS A 485 12.44 24.68 -57.05
CA LYS A 485 11.41 24.50 -58.09
C LYS A 485 11.62 25.42 -59.29
N LEU A 486 11.99 26.68 -59.05
CA LEU A 486 12.26 27.67 -60.10
C LEU A 486 13.52 27.30 -60.90
N GLY A 487 14.59 26.85 -60.25
CA GLY A 487 15.82 26.38 -60.91
C GLY A 487 15.63 25.16 -61.82
N LEU A 488 14.64 24.30 -61.53
CA LEU A 488 14.27 23.18 -62.42
C LEU A 488 13.44 23.63 -63.64
N SER A 489 12.87 24.84 -63.62
CA SER A 489 12.10 25.40 -64.75
C SER A 489 12.94 26.21 -65.74
N SER A 490 14.12 26.69 -65.33
CA SER A 490 15.03 27.48 -66.19
C SER A 490 16.01 26.64 -67.02
N SER A 491 16.14 25.35 -66.73
CA SER A 491 16.98 24.41 -67.49
C SER A 491 16.29 23.78 -68.72
N SER A 492 15.12 24.29 -69.12
CA SER A 492 14.37 23.85 -70.31
C SER A 492 13.98 25.03 -71.20
N ARG A 493 14.98 25.68 -71.82
CA ARG A 493 14.88 26.55 -72.99
C ARG A 493 16.20 26.66 -73.72
#